data_AF-A0A4Q6AZJ2-F1
#
_entry.id   AF-A0A4Q6AZJ2-F1
#
_cell.length_a   1.000
_cell.length_b   1.000
_cell.length_c   1.000
_cell.angle_alpha   90.00
_cell.angle_beta   90.00
_cell.angle_gamma   90.00
#
_symmetry.space_group_name_H-M   'P 1'
#
loop_
_entity.id
_entity.type
_entity.pdbx_description
1 polymer ?
#
loop_
_entity_poly.entity_id
_entity_poly.type
_entity_poly.pdbx_seq_one_letter_code
_entity_poly.pdbx_strand_id
1 'polypeptide(L)'
;NLQYTDKDKIRLGHGVYAVYVDVEGEQKKGMLSIGTRPTLTHSDERIEVNIFDFDKDIYGKIIRVHVKKYLRGQEKYNSLEELVEQLHKDKEDSLAIL
;
A
#
# COMPACT_ATOMS: atom_id res chain seq x y z
N ASN A 1 -4.87 -3.42 5.58
CA ASN A 1 -5.81 -3.75 4.48
C ASN A 1 -6.86 -2.67 4.38
N LEU A 2 -7.14 -2.21 3.17
CA LEU A 2 -8.10 -1.16 2.87
C LEU A 2 -9.20 -1.70 1.97
N GLN A 3 -10.37 -1.09 2.09
CA GLN A 3 -11.49 -1.25 1.17
C GLN A 3 -11.95 0.15 0.76
N TYR A 4 -12.41 0.29 -0.47
CA TYR A 4 -13.02 1.54 -0.89
C TYR A 4 -14.34 1.76 -0.15
N THR A 5 -14.53 2.99 0.34
CA THR A 5 -15.78 3.40 1.01
C THR A 5 -16.94 3.58 0.04
N ASP A 6 -16.65 3.70 -1.26
CA ASP A 6 -17.59 3.90 -2.34
C ASP A 6 -17.23 2.98 -3.51
N LYS A 7 -18.24 2.27 -4.03
CA LYS A 7 -18.10 1.32 -5.14
C LYS A 7 -17.76 1.98 -6.47
N ASP A 8 -18.16 3.25 -6.64
CA ASP A 8 -18.00 4.00 -7.89
C ASP A 8 -16.71 4.85 -7.89
N LYS A 9 -15.88 4.69 -6.85
CA LYS A 9 -14.60 5.39 -6.73
C LYS A 9 -13.62 4.95 -7.81
N ILE A 10 -12.97 5.92 -8.44
CA ILE A 10 -11.87 5.68 -9.39
C ILE A 10 -10.79 4.88 -8.68
N ARG A 11 -10.41 3.76 -9.30
CA ARG A 11 -9.39 2.85 -8.79
C ARG A 11 -8.03 3.16 -9.41
N LEU A 12 -7.00 2.94 -8.62
CA LEU A 12 -5.62 3.00 -9.09
C LEU A 12 -5.28 1.67 -9.77
N GLY A 13 -4.27 1.70 -10.65
CA GLY A 13 -3.70 0.48 -11.20
C GLY A 13 -2.99 -0.37 -10.14
N HIS A 14 -2.61 -1.58 -10.53
CA HIS A 14 -1.78 -2.44 -9.67
C HIS A 14 -0.35 -1.92 -9.60
N GLY A 15 0.27 -2.08 -8.44
CA GLY A 15 1.65 -1.66 -8.19
C GLY A 15 1.87 -1.08 -6.81
N VAL A 16 3.05 -0.47 -6.65
CA VAL A 16 3.51 0.13 -5.40
C VAL A 16 3.60 1.64 -5.57
N TYR A 17 3.12 2.38 -4.57
CA TYR A 17 2.98 3.83 -4.59
C TYR A 17 3.51 4.45 -3.30
N ALA A 18 4.21 5.58 -3.40
CA ALA A 18 4.50 6.45 -2.27
C ALA A 18 3.26 7.30 -1.95
N VAL A 19 2.85 7.34 -0.69
CA VAL A 19 1.60 7.98 -0.25
C VAL A 19 1.74 8.75 1.06
N TYR A 20 0.88 9.75 1.26
CA TYR A 20 0.56 10.26 2.60
C TYR A 20 -0.74 9.66 3.10
N VAL A 21 -0.86 9.48 4.42
CA VAL A 21 -2.03 8.87 5.07
C VAL A 21 -2.50 9.78 6.18
N ASP A 22 -3.73 10.29 6.07
CA ASP A 22 -4.39 10.97 7.18
C ASP A 22 -5.02 9.92 8.08
N VAL A 23 -4.52 9.81 9.31
CA VAL A 23 -4.92 8.82 10.31
C VAL A 23 -4.84 9.42 11.72
N GLU A 24 -5.88 9.24 12.54
CA GLU A 24 -5.94 9.76 13.91
C GLU A 24 -5.64 11.27 14.07
N GLY A 25 -5.94 12.07 13.04
CA GLY A 25 -5.67 13.53 13.05
C GLY A 25 -4.24 13.92 12.69
N GLU A 26 -3.37 12.96 12.37
CA GLU A 26 -2.03 13.18 11.87
C GLU A 26 -1.91 12.78 10.41
N GLN A 27 -1.01 13.45 9.68
CA GLN A 27 -0.60 12.99 8.35
C GLN A 27 0.72 12.25 8.47
N LYS A 28 0.73 10.98 8.06
CA LYS A 28 1.89 10.10 8.07
C LYS A 28 2.35 9.79 6.65
N LYS A 29 3.62 9.44 6.51
CA LYS A 29 4.17 8.88 5.28
C LYS A 29 3.85 7.40 5.21
N GLY A 30 3.77 6.85 4.01
CA GLY A 30 3.59 5.42 3.85
C GLY A 30 3.80 4.95 2.43
N MET A 31 3.59 3.65 2.26
CA MET A 31 3.65 2.97 0.98
C MET A 31 2.38 2.16 0.78
N LEU A 32 1.73 2.35 -0.38
CA LEU A 32 0.54 1.63 -0.79
C LEU A 32 0.91 0.56 -1.82
N SER A 33 0.44 -0.67 -1.59
CA SER A 33 0.52 -1.79 -2.50
C SER A 33 -0.89 -2.17 -2.97
N ILE A 34 -1.06 -2.29 -4.29
CA ILE A 34 -2.30 -2.76 -4.92
C ILE A 34 -1.97 -3.96 -5.79
N GLY A 35 -2.66 -5.06 -5.54
CA GLY A 35 -2.33 -6.33 -6.18
C GLY A 35 -3.42 -7.36 -6.12
N THR A 36 -3.18 -8.53 -6.71
CA THR A 36 -4.06 -9.69 -6.59
C THR A 36 -3.39 -10.83 -5.84
N ARG A 37 -4.12 -11.52 -4.96
CA ARG A 37 -3.73 -12.88 -4.56
C ARG A 37 -4.39 -13.87 -5.52
N PRO A 38 -3.62 -14.64 -6.30
CA PRO A 38 -4.20 -15.72 -7.08
C PRO A 38 -4.74 -16.78 -6.10
N THR A 39 -6.06 -16.91 -6.02
CA THR A 39 -6.69 -18.09 -5.42
C THR A 39 -7.17 -19.01 -6.53
N LEU A 40 -7.39 -20.29 -6.20
CA LEU A 40 -7.82 -21.32 -7.15
C LEU A 40 -9.17 -21.01 -7.81
N THR A 41 -9.98 -20.15 -7.21
CA THR A 41 -11.33 -19.84 -7.68
C THR A 41 -11.46 -18.39 -8.13
N HIS A 42 -10.96 -17.40 -7.40
CA HIS A 42 -11.11 -15.96 -7.71
C HIS A 42 -9.82 -15.15 -7.49
N SER A 43 -9.62 -14.08 -8.27
CA SER A 43 -8.55 -13.10 -8.05
C SER A 43 -9.07 -11.95 -7.19
N ASP A 44 -8.86 -12.01 -5.89
CA ASP A 44 -9.25 -10.91 -5.00
C ASP A 44 -8.16 -9.84 -4.99
N GLU A 45 -8.56 -8.62 -5.37
CA GLU A 45 -7.74 -7.42 -5.25
C GLU A 45 -7.48 -7.11 -3.77
N ARG A 46 -6.22 -6.83 -3.44
CA ARG A 46 -5.77 -6.38 -2.13
C ARG A 46 -5.17 -5.00 -2.25
N ILE A 47 -5.61 -4.14 -1.34
CA ILE A 47 -5.12 -2.78 -1.17
C ILE A 47 -4.53 -2.71 0.24
N GLU A 48 -3.22 -2.60 0.33
CA GLU A 48 -2.48 -2.64 1.58
C GLU A 48 -1.64 -1.37 1.71
N VAL A 49 -1.76 -0.68 2.84
CA VAL A 49 -0.90 0.47 3.14
C VAL A 49 -0.02 0.11 4.33
N ASN A 50 1.28 0.33 4.18
CA ASN A 50 2.22 0.36 5.29
C ASN A 50 2.41 1.83 5.69
N ILE A 51 1.92 2.18 6.89
CA ILE A 51 2.07 3.52 7.45
C ILE A 51 3.39 3.53 8.21
N PHE A 52 4.29 4.45 7.88
CA PHE A 52 5.60 4.53 8.51
C PHE A 52 5.48 5.15 9.90
N ASP A 53 6.33 4.68 10.83
CA ASP A 53 6.41 5.15 12.21
C ASP A 53 5.04 5.16 12.92
N PHE A 54 4.27 4.08 12.70
CA PHE A 54 2.92 3.90 13.20
C PHE A 54 2.75 2.50 13.80
N ASP A 55 2.39 2.43 15.08
CA ASP A 55 2.30 1.20 15.87
C ASP A 55 0.99 1.16 16.67
N LYS A 56 -0.14 1.25 15.95
CA LYS A 56 -1.48 1.18 16.53
C LYS A 56 -2.43 0.38 15.64
N ASP A 57 -3.40 -0.25 16.27
CA ASP A 57 -4.51 -0.92 15.58
C ASP A 57 -5.60 0.08 15.20
N ILE A 58 -5.93 0.13 13.91
CA ILE A 58 -6.94 1.03 13.34
C ILE A 58 -8.02 0.28 12.56
N TYR A 59 -8.31 -0.96 12.95
CA TYR A 59 -9.36 -1.77 12.33
C TYR A 59 -10.72 -1.06 12.39
N GLY A 60 -11.44 -1.07 11.26
CA GLY A 60 -12.74 -0.40 11.12
C GLY A 60 -12.67 1.13 11.03
N LYS A 61 -11.49 1.75 11.10
CA LYS A 61 -11.33 3.19 10.93
C LYS A 61 -11.29 3.57 9.45
N ILE A 62 -11.91 4.71 9.13
CA ILE A 62 -11.77 5.35 7.83
C ILE A 62 -10.51 6.20 7.85
N ILE A 63 -9.63 5.98 6.88
CA ILE A 63 -8.43 6.78 6.65
C ILE A 63 -8.50 7.40 5.25
N ARG A 64 -7.72 8.46 5.03
CA ARG A 64 -7.53 9.03 3.69
C ARG A 64 -6.11 8.76 3.22
N VAL A 65 -5.99 8.22 2.02
CA VAL A 65 -4.70 7.98 1.36
C VAL A 65 -4.54 8.96 0.20
N HIS A 66 -3.45 9.70 0.20
CA HIS A 66 -3.07 10.65 -0.84
C HIS A 66 -1.92 10.07 -1.65
N VAL A 67 -2.16 9.76 -2.92
CA VAL A 67 -1.12 9.20 -3.79
C VAL A 67 -0.18 10.29 -4.24
N LYS A 68 1.12 10.13 -3.98
CA LYS A 68 2.16 11.07 -4.41
C LYS A 68 2.84 10.62 -5.69
N LYS A 69 3.26 9.35 -5.76
CA LYS A 69 4.03 8.82 -6.89
C LYS A 69 3.87 7.31 -7.03
N TYR A 70 3.73 6.84 -8.26
CA TYR A 70 3.91 5.42 -8.61
C TYR A 70 5.40 5.08 -8.60
N LEU A 71 5.77 4.01 -7.90
CA LEU A 71 7.15 3.55 -7.77
C LEU A 71 7.46 2.44 -8.77
N ARG A 72 6.68 1.37 -8.75
CA ARG A 72 6.91 0.18 -9.60
C ARG A 72 5.66 -0.69 -9.73
N GLY A 73 5.71 -1.62 -10.67
CA GLY A 73 4.68 -2.65 -10.85
C GLY A 73 4.82 -3.79 -9.85
N GLN A 74 3.96 -4.79 -9.99
CA GLN A 74 4.07 -6.02 -9.21
C GLN A 74 5.20 -6.91 -9.73
N GLU A 75 5.90 -7.55 -8.80
CA GLU A 75 6.98 -8.49 -9.10
C GLU A 75 6.75 -9.79 -8.32
N LYS A 76 7.29 -10.89 -8.84
CA LYS A 76 7.32 -12.18 -8.16
C LYS A 76 8.72 -12.38 -7.61
N TYR A 77 8.81 -12.83 -6.37
CA TYR A 77 10.06 -13.15 -5.70
C TYR A 77 10.15 -14.67 -5.51
N ASN A 78 11.36 -15.20 -5.64
CA ASN A 78 11.62 -16.63 -5.50
C ASN A 78 11.91 -17.01 -4.04
N SER A 79 12.15 -16.01 -3.18
CA SER A 79 12.38 -16.21 -1.75
C SER A 79 11.74 -15.11 -0.89
N LEU A 80 11.64 -15.35 0.43
CA LEU A 80 11.18 -14.35 1.37
C LEU A 80 12.20 -13.23 1.52
N GLU A 81 13.48 -13.56 1.44
CA GLU A 81 14.60 -12.62 1.54
C GLU A 81 14.55 -11.59 0.41
N GLU A 82 14.36 -12.03 -0.84
CA GLU A 82 14.20 -11.13 -2.00
C GLU A 82 13.01 -10.17 -1.82
N LEU A 83 11.89 -10.67 -1.30
CA LEU A 83 10.72 -9.84 -1.01
C LEU A 83 11.02 -8.79 0.06
N VAL A 84 11.68 -9.18 1.15
CA VAL A 84 12.04 -8.27 2.25
C VAL A 84 12.99 -7.18 1.76
N GLU A 85 14.03 -7.55 1.00
CA GLU A 85 14.97 -6.59 0.40
C GLU A 85 14.24 -5.56 -0.48
N GLN A 86 13.31 -6.01 -1.32
CA GLN A 86 12.57 -5.09 -2.17
C GLN A 86 11.62 -4.18 -1.38
N LEU A 87 10.99 -4.68 -0.31
CA LEU A 87 10.17 -3.85 0.58
C LEU A 87 10.99 -2.77 1.30
N HIS A 88 12.23 -3.08 1.70
CA HIS A 88 13.15 -2.09 2.26
C HIS A 88 13.48 -0.99 1.24
N LYS A 89 13.82 -1.39 0.01
CA LYS A 89 14.08 -0.45 -1.08
C LYS A 89 12.87 0.44 -1.38
N ASP A 90 11.68 -0.14 -1.46
CA ASP A 90 10.46 0.63 -1.73
C ASP A 90 10.15 1.64 -0.60
N LYS A 91 10.48 1.29 0.66
CA LYS A 91 10.39 2.23 1.79
C LYS A 91 11.38 3.38 1.63
N GLU A 92 12.63 3.11 1.29
CA GLU A 92 13.65 4.13 1.03
C GLU A 92 13.23 5.06 -0.11
N ASP A 93 12.78 4.50 -1.23
CA ASP A 93 12.29 5.25 -2.39
C ASP A 93 11.07 6.11 -2.03
N SER A 94 10.14 5.57 -1.24
CA SER A 94 8.99 6.33 -0.73
C SER A 94 9.45 7.53 0.11
N LEU A 95 10.36 7.31 1.05
CA LEU A 95 10.86 8.37 1.95
C LEU A 95 11.66 9.45 1.21
N ALA A 96 12.33 9.11 0.11
CA ALA A 96 13.06 10.09 -0.70
C ALA A 96 12.14 11.07 -1.45
N ILE A 97 10.86 10.71 -1.66
CA ILE A 97 9.90 11.49 -2.46
C ILE A 97 8.82 12.18 -1.59
N LEU A 98 8.59 11.69 -0.36
CA LEU A 98 7.61 12.18 0.61
C LEU A 98 8.24 13.08 1.67
#